data_AF-A0A0J9XJ28-F1
#
_entry.id   AF-A0A0J9XJ28-F1
#
_cell.length_a   1.000
_cell.length_b   1.000
_cell.length_c   1.000
_cell.angle_alpha   90.00
_cell.angle_beta   90.00
_cell.angle_gamma   90.00
#
_symmetry.space_group_name_H-M   'P 1'
#
loop_
_entity.id
_entity.type
_entity.pdbx_description
1 polymer ?
#
loop_
_entity_poly.entity_id
_entity_poly.type
_entity_poly.pdbx_seq_one_letter_code
_entity_poly.pdbx_strand_id
1 'polypeptide(L)'
;MKPTLAILRTPLIRFLGKRTFPTSIDHTPRPHPQSPTQKLPSSFFQASAAAPSFASNFSTGKMPSSPVAAKQGELFSVTELPSRFRPKELSEREIEAINLGSADYVF
;
A
#
# COMPACT_ATOMS: atom_id res chain seq x y z
N MET A 1 -20.26 -15.85 -60.40
CA MET A 1 -20.72 -15.28 -59.11
C MET A 1 -19.73 -15.70 -58.03
N LYS A 2 -19.12 -14.75 -57.33
CA LYS A 2 -18.06 -15.01 -56.33
C LYS A 2 -18.73 -15.23 -54.97
N PRO A 3 -18.57 -16.39 -54.30
CA PRO A 3 -19.19 -16.62 -53.00
C PRO A 3 -18.57 -15.68 -51.98
N THR A 4 -19.41 -14.92 -51.28
CA THR A 4 -19.03 -13.95 -50.25
C THR A 4 -18.30 -14.63 -49.08
N LEU A 5 -17.20 -14.00 -48.65
CA LEU A 5 -16.24 -14.40 -47.59
C LEU A 5 -16.81 -14.86 -46.23
N ALA A 6 -18.12 -14.72 -45.99
CA ALA A 6 -18.78 -15.05 -44.72
C ALA A 6 -18.81 -16.57 -44.42
N ILE A 7 -18.61 -17.44 -45.43
CA ILE A 7 -18.65 -18.90 -45.25
C ILE A 7 -17.33 -19.46 -44.68
N LEU A 8 -16.23 -18.69 -44.69
CA LEU A 8 -14.88 -19.18 -44.37
C LEU A 8 -14.37 -18.89 -42.95
N ARG A 9 -15.14 -18.19 -42.09
CA ARG A 9 -14.69 -17.87 -40.72
C ARG A 9 -15.64 -18.47 -39.68
N THR A 10 -15.19 -19.53 -39.03
CA THR A 10 -15.85 -20.07 -37.83
C THR A 10 -15.62 -19.11 -36.65
N PRO A 11 -16.67 -18.61 -35.98
CA PRO A 11 -16.47 -17.74 -34.82
C PRO A 11 -15.87 -18.55 -33.67
N LEU A 12 -14.71 -18.13 -33.17
CA LEU A 12 -14.01 -18.78 -32.04
C LEU A 12 -14.72 -18.59 -30.69
N ILE A 13 -15.70 -17.69 -30.63
CA ILE A 13 -16.44 -17.38 -29.41
C ILE A 13 -17.58 -18.38 -29.25
N ARG A 14 -17.55 -19.15 -28.17
CA ARG A 14 -18.63 -20.06 -27.78
C ARG A 14 -19.48 -19.37 -26.70
N PHE A 15 -20.77 -19.18 -26.96
CA PHE A 15 -21.71 -18.65 -25.96
C PHE A 15 -22.08 -19.78 -24.97
N LEU A 16 -21.35 -19.84 -23.85
CA LEU A 16 -21.47 -20.90 -22.82
C LEU A 16 -22.72 -20.78 -21.92
N GLY A 17 -23.74 -19.99 -22.31
CA GLY A 17 -24.94 -19.76 -21.49
C GLY A 17 -24.68 -18.92 -20.23
N LYS A 18 -25.66 -18.87 -19.32
CA LYS A 18 -25.57 -18.10 -18.06
C LYS A 18 -24.56 -18.78 -17.13
N ARG A 19 -23.51 -18.06 -16.73
CA ARG A 19 -22.49 -18.55 -15.79
C ARG A 19 -23.14 -18.79 -14.43
N THR A 20 -23.07 -20.02 -13.91
CA THR A 20 -23.47 -20.35 -12.54
C THR A 20 -22.25 -20.30 -11.64
N PHE A 21 -22.32 -19.54 -10.55
CA PHE A 21 -21.28 -19.57 -9.53
C PHE A 21 -21.46 -20.81 -8.66
N PRO A 22 -20.38 -21.56 -8.35
CA PRO A 22 -20.46 -22.66 -7.41
C PRO A 22 -20.89 -22.12 -6.04
N THR A 23 -21.89 -22.75 -5.43
CA THR A 23 -22.46 -22.34 -4.14
C THR A 23 -21.52 -22.64 -2.97
N SER A 24 -20.60 -23.58 -3.14
CA SER A 24 -19.58 -23.93 -2.17
C SER A 24 -18.23 -24.01 -2.87
N ILE A 25 -17.29 -23.23 -2.36
CA ILE A 25 -15.89 -23.22 -2.78
C ILE A 25 -15.07 -23.63 -1.55
N ASP A 26 -14.04 -24.44 -1.78
CA ASP A 26 -13.11 -24.79 -0.72
C ASP A 26 -12.25 -23.57 -0.36
N HIS A 27 -12.52 -23.00 0.82
CA HIS A 27 -11.78 -21.88 1.41
C HIS A 27 -10.72 -22.32 2.43
N THR A 28 -10.35 -23.60 2.45
CA THR A 28 -9.25 -24.06 3.30
C THR A 28 -8.01 -23.23 2.99
N PRO A 29 -7.36 -22.62 4.00
CA PRO A 29 -6.13 -21.89 3.78
C PRO A 29 -5.12 -22.89 3.21
N ARG A 30 -4.39 -22.49 2.18
CA ARG A 30 -3.40 -23.32 1.52
C ARG A 30 -2.10 -22.54 1.37
N PRO A 31 -0.95 -23.19 1.56
CA PRO A 31 0.33 -22.55 1.33
C PRO A 31 0.45 -22.16 -0.16
N HIS A 32 1.08 -21.02 -0.43
CA HIS A 32 1.37 -20.60 -1.79
C HIS A 32 2.31 -21.62 -2.47
N PRO A 33 2.11 -22.00 -3.75
CA PRO A 33 2.96 -22.98 -4.42
C PRO A 33 4.44 -22.57 -4.49
N GLN A 34 4.70 -21.26 -4.52
CA GLN A 34 6.05 -20.70 -4.52
C GLN A 34 6.61 -20.45 -3.10
N SER A 35 5.94 -20.95 -2.05
CA SER A 35 6.44 -20.83 -0.68
C SER A 35 7.67 -21.74 -0.49
N PRO A 36 8.78 -21.24 0.08
CA PRO A 36 9.95 -22.07 0.37
C PRO A 36 9.65 -23.22 1.35
N THR A 37 8.74 -23.00 2.29
CA THR A 37 8.42 -23.96 3.36
C THR A 37 7.20 -24.81 3.08
N GLN A 38 6.35 -24.44 2.10
CA GLN A 38 5.10 -25.14 1.72
C GLN A 38 4.18 -25.53 2.90
N LYS A 39 4.30 -24.85 4.05
CA LYS A 39 3.50 -25.09 5.25
C LYS A 39 2.89 -23.78 5.69
N LEU A 40 1.67 -23.86 6.21
CA LEU A 40 1.04 -22.72 6.86
C LEU A 40 1.61 -22.56 8.27
N PRO A 41 1.84 -21.32 8.73
CA PRO A 41 2.16 -21.08 10.13
C PRO A 41 0.96 -21.45 11.01
N SER A 42 1.22 -22.01 12.19
CA SER A 42 0.16 -22.38 13.15
C SER A 42 -0.57 -21.17 13.73
N SER A 43 0.09 -20.01 13.74
CA SER A 43 -0.46 -18.73 14.19
C SER A 43 0.28 -17.56 13.53
N PHE A 44 -0.36 -16.40 13.47
CA PHE A 44 0.22 -15.18 12.90
C PHE A 44 1.51 -14.74 13.64
N PHE A 45 1.55 -14.91 14.96
CA PHE A 45 2.71 -14.58 15.79
C PHE A 45 3.95 -15.43 15.46
N GLN A 46 3.75 -16.67 15.03
CA GLN A 46 4.86 -17.54 14.61
C GLN A 46 5.34 -17.17 13.20
N ALA A 47 4.43 -16.73 12.32
CA ALA A 47 4.77 -16.27 10.98
C ALA A 47 5.66 -15.02 11.01
N SER A 48 5.36 -14.06 11.90
CA SER A 48 6.15 -12.83 12.06
C SER A 48 7.56 -13.08 12.58
N ALA A 49 7.78 -14.17 13.33
CA ALA A 49 9.11 -14.51 13.86
C ALA A 49 10.05 -15.11 12.80
N ALA A 50 9.49 -15.75 11.77
CA ALA A 50 10.25 -16.42 10.72
C ALA A 50 10.40 -15.59 9.43
N ALA A 51 9.67 -14.49 9.29
CA ALA A 51 9.79 -13.59 8.15
C ALA A 51 11.09 -12.76 8.26
N PRO A 52 11.85 -12.57 7.17
CA PRO A 52 12.89 -11.56 7.14
C PRO A 52 12.24 -10.21 7.46
N SER A 53 12.83 -9.47 8.41
CA SER A 53 12.36 -8.25 9.06
C SER A 53 11.50 -7.33 8.18
N PHE A 54 10.21 -7.68 8.02
CA PHE A 54 9.25 -6.90 7.24
C PHE A 54 7.90 -6.85 7.95
N ALA A 55 7.93 -6.65 9.28
CA ALA A 55 6.83 -6.14 10.10
C ALA A 55 7.40 -5.84 11.50
N SER A 56 7.45 -4.60 11.98
CA SER A 56 6.30 -4.01 12.68
C SER A 56 6.62 -2.58 13.17
N ASN A 57 6.80 -1.62 12.25
CA ASN A 57 6.79 -0.19 12.64
C ASN A 57 5.37 0.36 12.86
N PHE A 58 4.33 -0.47 12.68
CA PHE A 58 2.94 -0.07 12.82
C PHE A 58 2.16 -1.18 13.53
N SER A 59 2.29 -1.25 14.86
CA SER A 59 1.20 -1.54 15.81
C SER A 59 1.80 -1.93 17.16
N THR A 60 1.59 -1.05 18.14
CA THR A 60 1.43 -1.37 19.57
C THR A 60 2.57 -2.12 20.25
N GLY A 61 3.56 -1.35 20.73
CA GLY A 61 4.11 -1.59 22.06
C GLY A 61 5.23 -2.62 22.19
N LYS A 62 6.28 -2.56 21.35
CA LYS A 62 7.63 -2.98 21.77
C LYS A 62 8.72 -2.40 20.87
N MET A 63 8.91 -1.08 20.96
CA MET A 63 10.16 -0.47 20.51
C MET A 63 11.30 -1.01 21.38
N PRO A 64 12.51 -1.24 20.85
CA PRO A 64 13.69 -1.40 21.70
C PRO A 64 13.74 -0.19 22.64
N SER A 65 13.71 -0.43 23.95
CA SER A 65 13.66 0.60 25.00
C SER A 65 14.98 1.38 25.15
N SER A 66 15.86 1.29 24.17
CA SER A 66 17.08 2.10 24.14
C SER A 66 16.75 3.36 23.35
N PRO A 67 16.92 4.55 23.95
CA PRO A 67 16.88 5.80 23.20
C PRO A 67 17.96 5.71 22.12
N VAL A 68 17.55 5.61 20.86
CA VAL A 68 18.48 5.74 19.74
C VAL A 68 18.91 7.19 19.72
N ALA A 69 20.17 7.47 20.04
CA ALA A 69 20.72 8.81 19.90
C ALA A 69 20.91 9.13 18.42
N ALA A 70 20.61 10.37 18.02
CA ALA A 70 20.88 10.81 16.66
C ALA A 70 22.40 10.80 16.47
N LYS A 71 22.87 10.37 15.29
CA LYS A 71 24.31 10.49 14.99
C LYS A 71 24.67 11.97 14.88
N GLN A 72 25.97 12.27 14.97
CA GLN A 72 26.45 13.65 14.88
C GLN A 72 25.98 14.30 13.57
N GLY A 73 25.14 15.34 13.68
CA GLY A 73 24.56 16.06 12.53
C GLY A 73 23.18 15.56 12.07
N GLU A 74 22.68 14.46 12.65
CA GLU A 74 21.29 14.03 12.47
C GLU A 74 20.42 14.62 13.60
N LEU A 75 19.18 14.97 13.26
CA LEU A 75 18.19 15.49 14.19
C LEU A 75 16.90 14.69 13.96
N PHE A 76 16.25 14.25 15.03
CA PHE A 76 15.01 13.46 14.90
C PHE A 76 13.79 14.32 14.69
N SER A 77 13.83 15.55 15.22
CA SER A 77 12.72 16.47 15.15
C SER A 77 12.94 17.54 14.09
N VAL A 78 11.89 17.83 13.32
CA VAL A 78 11.84 19.00 12.42
C VAL A 78 12.03 20.31 13.20
N THR A 79 11.64 20.37 14.47
CA THR A 79 11.84 21.56 15.32
C THR A 79 13.28 21.80 15.70
N GLU A 80 14.16 20.81 15.57
CA GLU A 80 15.59 20.95 15.85
C GLU A 80 16.34 21.46 14.62
N LEU A 81 15.77 21.33 13.41
CA LEU A 81 16.40 21.79 12.17
C LEU A 81 16.47 23.33 12.12
N PRO A 82 17.41 23.90 11.34
CA PRO A 82 17.42 25.33 11.03
C PRO A 82 16.07 25.83 10.49
N SER A 83 15.70 27.07 10.81
CA SER A 83 14.39 27.66 10.49
C SER A 83 13.98 27.55 9.02
N ARG A 84 14.95 27.58 8.10
CA ARG A 84 14.73 27.40 6.66
C ARG A 84 14.10 26.06 6.25
N PHE A 85 14.25 25.03 7.09
CA PHE A 85 13.70 23.69 6.85
C PHE A 85 12.45 23.39 7.69
N ARG A 86 12.02 24.36 8.51
CA ARG A 86 10.77 24.24 9.26
C ARG A 86 9.62 24.69 8.36
N PRO A 87 8.44 24.05 8.44
CA PRO A 87 7.24 24.60 7.84
C PRO A 87 7.03 26.03 8.36
N LYS A 88 6.72 26.95 7.44
CA LYS A 88 6.39 28.33 7.81
C LYS A 88 5.01 28.34 8.46
N GLU A 89 4.90 28.90 9.65
CA GLU A 89 3.60 29.13 10.28
C GLU A 89 2.85 30.23 9.51
N LEU A 90 1.59 29.98 9.15
CA LEU A 90 0.77 30.95 8.43
C LEU A 90 0.46 32.13 9.36
N SER A 91 0.76 33.35 8.90
CA SER A 91 0.41 34.57 9.64
C SER A 91 -1.08 34.89 9.51
N GLU A 92 -1.66 35.62 10.47
CA GLU A 92 -3.10 36.01 10.43
C GLU A 92 -3.49 36.70 9.12
N ARG A 93 -2.62 37.59 8.61
CA ARG A 93 -2.82 38.27 7.32
C ARG A 93 -2.83 37.30 6.14
N GLU A 94 -2.02 36.26 6.20
CA GLU A 94 -1.93 35.24 5.15
C GLU A 94 -3.16 34.35 5.17
N ILE A 95 -3.66 34.01 6.36
CA ILE A 95 -4.95 33.30 6.53
C ILE A 95 -6.09 34.12 5.94
N GLU A 96 -6.15 35.42 6.23
CA GLU A 96 -7.14 36.32 5.63
C GLU A 96 -6.99 36.40 4.12
N ALA A 97 -5.77 36.55 3.61
CA ALA A 97 -5.50 36.59 2.17
C ALA A 97 -5.89 35.28 1.46
N ILE A 98 -5.70 34.12 2.08
CA ILE A 98 -6.18 32.82 1.57
C ILE A 98 -7.71 32.81 1.50
N ASN A 99 -8.39 33.26 2.55
CA ASN A 99 -9.86 33.34 2.58
C ASN A 99 -10.42 34.33 1.55
N LEU A 100 -9.68 35.41 1.27
CA LEU A 100 -10.06 36.48 0.33
C LEU A 100 -9.57 36.19 -1.11
N GLY A 101 -8.79 35.13 -1.34
CA GLY A 101 -8.26 34.76 -2.64
C GLY A 101 -7.10 35.63 -3.15
N SER A 102 -6.46 36.40 -2.27
CA SER A 102 -5.34 37.29 -2.57
C SER A 102 -4.01 36.80 -1.99
N ALA A 103 -3.85 35.49 -1.78
CA ALA A 103 -2.67 34.92 -1.15
C ALA A 103 -1.45 34.98 -2.09
N ASP A 104 -0.33 35.52 -1.59
CA ASP A 104 0.97 35.53 -2.28
C ASP A 104 1.72 34.18 -2.16
N TYR A 105 1.38 33.35 -1.18
CA TYR A 105 2.05 32.09 -0.90
C TYR A 105 1.16 30.92 -1.35
N VAL A 106 1.53 30.31 -2.47
CA VAL A 106 0.98 29.02 -2.93
C VAL A 106 2.10 27.99 -2.73
N PHE A 107 1.78 26.91 -2.02
CA PHE A 107 2.65 25.83 -1.54
C PHE A 107 3.91 25.54 -2.36
#